data_AF-A0A838HSG8-F1
#
_entry.id   AF-A0A838HSG8-F1
#
_cell.length_a   1.000
_cell.length_b   1.000
_cell.length_c   1.000
_cell.angle_alpha   90.00
_cell.angle_beta   90.00
_cell.angle_gamma   90.00
#
_symmetry.space_group_name_H-M   'P 1'
#
loop_
_entity.id
_entity.type
_entity.pdbx_description
1 polymer ?
#
loop_
_entity_poly.entity_id
_entity_poly.type
_entity_poly.pdbx_seq_one_letter_code
_entity_poly.pdbx_strand_id
1 'polypeptide(L)'
;MPLTLFLFIVGVGLLVGGAELLVRGASRLAGSFGVSPLVVGLTVVAFGTSAPELAVSVQASFDGRSDLAFGNVVGSNIANILLILGLAAVVTPLVVSRQLVRLDVPLMIAASVLLYLMALDGSISRVEGIVLFIGVVTYTTLLIRYGRRETALARAEAGIESAPPGGPWVANAALVAVGLGLLVLGSWWLVNGAVAIATALGVSELIIGLTVVAVGTSMPEIATSVLASIR
;
A
#
# COMPACT_ATOMS: atom_id res chain seq x y z
N MET A 1 -3.16 -1.95 31.39
CA MET A 1 -1.76 -1.59 31.05
C MET A 1 -0.90 -2.79 30.64
N PRO A 2 -0.75 -3.89 31.40
CA PRO A 2 0.13 -4.99 31.00
C PRO A 2 -0.28 -5.67 29.70
N LEU A 3 -1.57 -5.96 29.53
CA LEU A 3 -2.13 -6.53 28.29
C LEU A 3 -1.94 -5.60 27.09
N THR A 4 -2.11 -4.30 27.29
CA THR A 4 -1.95 -3.27 26.26
C THR A 4 -0.51 -3.21 25.74
N LEU A 5 0.47 -3.18 26.66
CA LEU A 5 1.90 -3.22 26.33
C LEU A 5 2.27 -4.52 25.62
N PHE A 6 1.72 -5.65 26.07
CA PHE A 6 1.90 -6.94 25.41
C PHE A 6 1.38 -6.91 23.97
N LEU A 7 0.12 -6.48 23.76
CA LEU A 7 -0.48 -6.38 22.42
C LEU A 7 0.26 -5.40 21.51
N PHE A 8 0.78 -4.29 22.06
CA PHE A 8 1.61 -3.34 21.31
C PHE A 8 2.88 -4.03 20.77
N ILE A 9 3.62 -4.75 21.63
CA ILE A 9 4.84 -5.47 21.24
C ILE A 9 4.53 -6.58 20.23
N VAL A 10 3.47 -7.35 20.47
CA VAL A 10 3.04 -8.40 19.53
C VAL A 10 2.62 -7.79 18.20
N GLY A 11 1.94 -6.64 18.19
CA GLY A 11 1.56 -5.92 16.99
C GLY A 11 2.75 -5.55 16.10
N VAL A 12 3.85 -5.07 16.70
CA VAL A 12 5.11 -4.83 15.98
C VAL A 12 5.64 -6.13 15.36
N GLY A 13 5.64 -7.23 16.11
CA GLY A 13 6.05 -8.55 15.60
C GLY A 13 5.20 -9.03 14.42
N LEU A 14 3.88 -8.83 14.48
CA LEU A 14 2.95 -9.15 13.40
C LEU A 14 3.18 -8.28 12.17
N LEU A 15 3.51 -6.99 12.34
CA LEU A 15 3.82 -6.11 11.21
C LEU A 15 5.07 -6.59 10.46
N VAL A 16 6.14 -6.93 11.19
CA VAL A 16 7.39 -7.44 10.57
C VAL A 16 7.14 -8.79 9.89
N GLY A 17 6.50 -9.74 10.59
CA GLY A 17 6.18 -11.06 10.03
C GLY A 17 5.20 -11.00 8.86
N GLY A 18 4.20 -10.13 8.94
CA GLY A 18 3.21 -9.89 7.90
C GLY A 18 3.83 -9.30 6.63
N ALA A 19 4.65 -8.25 6.78
CA ALA A 19 5.41 -7.68 5.67
C ALA A 19 6.30 -8.74 5.00
N GLU A 20 6.94 -9.59 5.80
CA GLU A 20 7.83 -10.63 5.30
C GLU A 20 7.09 -11.70 4.50
N LEU A 21 5.97 -12.20 5.02
CA LEU A 21 5.12 -13.15 4.31
C LEU A 21 4.53 -12.54 3.05
N LEU A 22 4.15 -11.26 3.09
CA LEU A 22 3.60 -10.53 1.95
C LEU A 22 4.61 -10.39 0.82
N VAL A 23 5.82 -9.89 1.12
CA VAL A 23 6.89 -9.71 0.12
C VAL A 23 7.32 -11.05 -0.46
N ARG A 24 7.52 -12.08 0.37
CA ARG A 24 7.87 -13.44 -0.09
C ARG A 24 6.75 -14.05 -0.93
N GLY A 25 5.50 -13.93 -0.49
CA GLY A 25 4.32 -14.40 -1.18
C GLY A 25 4.17 -13.74 -2.54
N ALA A 26 4.32 -12.41 -2.62
CA ALA A 26 4.23 -11.63 -3.85
C ALA A 26 5.28 -12.06 -4.89
N SER A 27 6.54 -12.22 -4.48
CA SER A 27 7.63 -12.67 -5.38
C SER A 27 7.39 -14.09 -5.91
N ARG A 28 6.91 -15.01 -5.07
CA ARG A 28 6.58 -16.40 -5.50
C ARG A 28 5.34 -16.46 -6.37
N LEU A 29 4.35 -15.63 -6.06
CA LEU A 29 3.12 -15.50 -6.85
C LEU A 29 3.46 -14.97 -8.25
N ALA A 30 4.35 -13.98 -8.34
CA ALA A 30 4.84 -13.46 -9.61
C ALA A 30 5.48 -14.55 -10.47
N GLY A 31 6.37 -15.36 -9.89
CA GLY A 31 6.97 -16.51 -10.55
C GLY A 31 5.94 -17.53 -11.05
N SER A 32 4.88 -17.79 -10.26
CA SER A 32 3.82 -18.75 -10.60
C SER A 32 3.00 -18.32 -11.83
N PHE A 33 2.85 -17.00 -12.04
CA PHE A 33 2.13 -16.42 -13.19
C PHE A 33 3.05 -15.98 -14.33
N GLY A 34 4.37 -16.19 -14.20
CA GLY A 34 5.35 -15.77 -15.21
C GLY A 34 5.42 -14.25 -15.40
N VAL A 35 5.08 -13.47 -14.38
CA VAL A 35 5.17 -12.00 -14.37
C VAL A 35 6.31 -11.54 -13.46
N SER A 36 6.75 -10.30 -13.60
CA SER A 36 7.76 -9.75 -12.70
C SER A 36 7.20 -9.54 -11.28
N PRO A 37 8.03 -9.66 -10.23
CA PRO A 37 7.65 -9.29 -8.85
C PRO A 37 7.12 -7.86 -8.76
N LEU A 38 7.63 -6.95 -9.60
CA LEU A 38 7.16 -5.57 -9.72
C LEU A 38 5.67 -5.52 -10.10
N VAL A 39 5.19 -6.34 -11.04
CA VAL A 39 3.76 -6.36 -11.42
C VAL A 39 2.89 -6.79 -10.24
N VAL A 40 3.27 -7.83 -9.50
CA VAL A 40 2.49 -8.27 -8.33
C VAL A 40 2.57 -7.26 -7.19
N GLY A 41 3.73 -6.63 -7.00
CA GLY A 41 3.94 -5.54 -6.04
C GLY A 41 3.04 -4.33 -6.31
N LEU A 42 3.04 -3.84 -7.55
CA LEU A 42 2.23 -2.68 -7.95
C LEU A 42 0.75 -2.99 -8.16
N THR A 43 0.34 -4.26 -8.03
CA THR A 43 -1.07 -4.66 -8.12
C THR A 43 -1.55 -5.27 -6.82
N VAL A 44 -1.36 -6.57 -6.61
CA VAL A 44 -1.90 -7.31 -5.46
C VAL A 44 -1.43 -6.72 -4.13
N VAL A 45 -0.14 -6.39 -4.02
CA VAL A 45 0.40 -5.83 -2.77
C VAL A 45 -0.12 -4.40 -2.57
N ALA A 46 0.02 -3.53 -3.56
CA ALA A 46 -0.43 -2.13 -3.48
C ALA A 46 -1.94 -2.01 -3.18
N PHE A 47 -2.80 -2.74 -3.89
CA PHE A 47 -4.23 -2.77 -3.59
C PHE A 47 -4.54 -3.43 -2.24
N GLY A 48 -3.75 -4.42 -1.85
CA GLY A 48 -3.93 -5.14 -0.58
C GLY A 48 -3.63 -4.26 0.63
N THR A 49 -2.52 -3.50 0.60
CA THR A 49 -2.15 -2.60 1.70
C THR A 49 -3.10 -1.42 1.79
N SER A 50 -3.58 -0.89 0.65
CA SER A 50 -4.55 0.22 0.61
C SER A 50 -6.03 -0.20 0.74
N ALA A 51 -6.31 -1.49 0.99
CA ALA A 51 -7.67 -1.99 1.18
C ALA A 51 -8.36 -1.41 2.43
N PRO A 52 -7.70 -1.24 3.59
CA PRO A 52 -8.26 -0.55 4.74
C PRO A 52 -8.69 0.88 4.43
N GLU A 53 -7.86 1.65 3.72
CA GLU A 53 -8.12 3.02 3.31
C GLU A 53 -9.33 3.08 2.37
N LEU A 54 -9.40 2.16 1.41
CA LEU A 54 -10.56 2.03 0.53
C LEU A 54 -11.82 1.76 1.35
N ALA A 55 -11.78 0.79 2.28
CA ALA A 55 -12.91 0.45 3.12
C ALA A 55 -13.38 1.65 3.97
N VAL A 56 -12.45 2.39 4.58
CA VAL A 56 -12.74 3.60 5.35
C VAL A 56 -13.36 4.69 4.48
N SER A 57 -12.79 4.98 3.31
CA SER A 57 -13.31 6.01 2.40
C SER A 57 -14.68 5.64 1.82
N VAL A 58 -14.90 4.38 1.45
CA VAL A 58 -16.19 3.89 0.94
C VAL A 58 -17.24 3.94 2.04
N GLN A 59 -16.93 3.46 3.24
CA GLN A 59 -17.85 3.52 4.38
C GLN A 59 -18.20 4.97 4.74
N ALA A 60 -17.20 5.85 4.85
CA ALA A 60 -17.41 7.27 5.13
C ALA A 60 -18.31 7.93 4.06
N SER A 61 -18.13 7.58 2.79
CA SER A 61 -18.98 8.06 1.69
C SER A 61 -20.43 7.58 1.83
N PHE A 62 -20.64 6.29 2.14
CA PHE A 62 -21.99 5.76 2.38
C PHE A 62 -22.69 6.41 3.59
N ASP A 63 -21.92 6.78 4.61
CA ASP A 63 -22.43 7.47 5.80
C ASP A 63 -22.63 8.99 5.58
N GLY A 64 -22.45 9.48 4.35
CA GLY A 64 -22.59 10.90 4.02
C GLY A 64 -21.47 11.80 4.54
N ARG A 65 -20.35 11.23 4.97
CA ARG A 65 -19.17 11.93 5.50
C ARG A 65 -18.11 12.11 4.39
N SER A 66 -18.47 12.88 3.36
CA SER A 66 -17.62 13.12 2.18
C SER A 66 -16.26 13.72 2.53
N ASP A 67 -16.22 14.65 3.49
CA ASP A 67 -14.98 15.32 3.91
C ASP A 67 -13.99 14.34 4.55
N LEU A 68 -14.50 13.36 5.31
CA LEU A 68 -13.70 12.29 5.89
C LEU A 68 -13.18 11.35 4.81
N ALA A 69 -14.02 10.98 3.85
CA ALA A 69 -13.62 10.12 2.73
C ALA A 69 -12.52 10.78 1.88
N PHE A 70 -12.68 12.07 1.56
CA PHE A 70 -11.71 12.87 0.81
C PHE A 70 -10.41 13.08 1.61
N GLY A 71 -10.52 13.47 2.88
CA GLY A 71 -9.40 13.63 3.79
C GLY A 71 -8.58 12.35 3.94
N ASN A 72 -9.23 11.19 4.00
CA ASN A 72 -8.56 9.89 4.05
C ASN A 72 -7.75 9.61 2.77
N VAL A 73 -8.34 9.84 1.59
CA VAL A 73 -7.65 9.62 0.29
C VAL A 73 -6.44 10.55 0.15
N VAL A 74 -6.63 11.85 0.37
CA VAL A 74 -5.56 12.84 0.19
C VAL A 74 -4.49 12.69 1.27
N GLY A 75 -4.89 12.55 2.53
CA GLY A 75 -4.00 12.40 3.67
C GLY A 75 -3.10 11.17 3.56
N SER A 76 -3.66 10.02 3.17
CA SER A 76 -2.89 8.78 3.01
C SER A 76 -1.82 8.89 1.91
N ASN A 77 -2.14 9.55 0.79
CA ASN A 77 -1.15 9.79 -0.28
C ASN A 77 -0.03 10.75 0.15
N ILE A 78 -0.37 11.80 0.90
CA ILE A 78 0.63 12.72 1.48
C ILE A 78 1.54 11.99 2.46
N ALA A 79 0.98 11.16 3.36
CA ALA A 79 1.74 10.36 4.30
C ALA A 79 2.67 9.36 3.55
N ASN A 80 2.17 8.67 2.53
CA ASN A 80 2.96 7.72 1.75
C ASN A 80 4.19 8.38 1.10
N ILE A 81 4.04 9.57 0.54
CA ILE A 81 5.15 10.26 -0.15
C ILE A 81 6.10 10.97 0.82
N LEU A 82 5.57 11.71 1.80
CA LEU A 82 6.42 12.53 2.67
C LEU A 82 6.97 11.76 3.86
N LEU A 83 6.13 10.96 4.53
CA LEU A 83 6.53 10.23 5.72
C LEU A 83 7.17 8.88 5.37
N ILE A 84 6.47 8.04 4.63
CA ILE A 84 6.92 6.65 4.41
C ILE A 84 8.11 6.60 3.46
N LEU A 85 7.96 7.15 2.26
CA LEU A 85 9.04 7.20 1.28
C LEU A 85 10.21 8.04 1.79
N GLY A 86 9.94 9.14 2.50
CA GLY A 86 10.95 9.96 3.17
C GLY A 86 11.76 9.15 4.20
N LEU A 87 11.08 8.39 5.07
CA LEU A 87 11.73 7.52 6.04
C LEU A 87 12.54 6.41 5.36
N ALA A 88 11.99 5.77 4.34
CA ALA A 88 12.68 4.73 3.58
C ALA A 88 13.97 5.26 2.93
N ALA A 89 13.93 6.49 2.40
CA ALA A 89 15.10 7.16 1.80
C ALA A 89 16.17 7.55 2.83
N VAL A 90 15.79 7.84 4.07
CA VAL A 90 16.74 8.10 5.17
C VAL A 90 17.42 6.80 5.62
N VAL A 91 16.69 5.68 5.66
CA VAL A 91 17.20 4.38 6.13
C VAL A 91 18.11 3.73 5.09
N THR A 92 17.75 3.78 3.80
CA THR A 92 18.45 3.09 2.71
C THR A 92 18.42 3.93 1.43
N PRO A 93 19.54 4.05 0.69
CA PRO A 93 19.54 4.67 -0.63
C PRO A 93 18.59 3.95 -1.59
N LEU A 94 17.57 4.65 -2.07
CA LEU A 94 16.56 4.08 -2.96
C LEU A 94 17.05 4.03 -4.41
N VAL A 95 17.10 2.83 -4.99
CA VAL A 95 17.41 2.67 -6.41
C VAL A 95 16.14 2.95 -7.22
N VAL A 96 16.18 3.99 -8.06
CA VAL A 96 15.02 4.43 -8.82
C VAL A 96 15.07 3.89 -10.25
N SER A 97 14.00 3.21 -10.68
CA SER A 97 13.90 2.69 -12.04
C SER A 97 13.56 3.80 -13.05
N ARG A 98 14.00 3.63 -14.30
CA ARG A 98 13.69 4.56 -15.39
C ARG A 98 12.17 4.63 -15.67
N GLN A 99 11.47 3.51 -15.46
CA GLN A 99 10.01 3.45 -15.58
C GLN A 99 9.34 4.36 -14.55
N LEU A 100 9.79 4.30 -13.28
CA LEU A 100 9.22 5.12 -12.22
C LEU A 100 9.34 6.62 -12.54
N VAL A 101 10.51 7.06 -13.00
CA VAL A 101 10.76 8.47 -13.34
C VAL A 101 9.99 8.94 -14.57
N ARG A 102 9.87 8.10 -15.61
CA ARG A 102 9.32 8.52 -16.91
C ARG A 102 7.83 8.28 -17.07
N LEU A 103 7.26 7.36 -16.30
CA LEU A 103 5.87 6.94 -16.44
C LEU A 103 5.10 7.13 -15.13
N ASP A 104 5.53 6.47 -14.06
CA ASP A 104 4.72 6.36 -12.85
C ASP A 104 4.60 7.71 -12.13
N VAL A 105 5.72 8.44 -11.94
CA VAL A 105 5.72 9.76 -11.29
C VAL A 105 4.96 10.81 -12.10
N PRO A 106 5.19 11.01 -13.42
CA PRO A 106 4.41 11.95 -14.21
C PRO A 106 2.90 11.65 -14.21
N LEU A 107 2.51 10.37 -14.29
CA LEU A 107 1.10 9.98 -14.22
C LEU A 107 0.50 10.26 -12.85
N MET A 108 1.23 9.98 -11.76
CA MET A 108 0.79 10.29 -10.39
C MET A 108 0.58 11.80 -10.20
N ILE A 109 1.49 12.63 -10.72
CA ILE A 109 1.35 14.10 -10.69
C ILE A 109 0.14 14.53 -11.51
N ALA A 110 -0.02 14.02 -12.73
CA ALA A 110 -1.16 14.35 -13.59
C ALA A 110 -2.50 13.96 -12.95
N ALA A 111 -2.59 12.77 -12.33
CA ALA A 111 -3.77 12.31 -11.62
C ALA A 111 -4.07 13.18 -10.39
N SER A 112 -3.04 13.59 -9.65
CA SER A 112 -3.17 14.49 -8.49
C SER A 112 -3.67 15.88 -8.89
N VAL A 113 -3.12 16.44 -9.98
CA VAL A 113 -3.57 17.72 -10.55
C VAL A 113 -5.00 17.60 -11.07
N LEU A 114 -5.34 16.51 -11.76
CA LEU A 114 -6.70 16.27 -12.24
C LEU A 114 -7.71 16.22 -11.08
N LEU A 115 -7.41 15.47 -10.02
CA LEU A 115 -8.24 15.41 -8.82
C LEU A 115 -8.38 16.79 -8.17
N TYR A 116 -7.29 17.55 -8.08
CA TYR A 116 -7.33 18.91 -7.55
C TYR A 116 -8.25 19.83 -8.37
N LEU A 117 -8.16 19.77 -9.70
CA LEU A 117 -9.02 20.57 -10.60
C LEU A 117 -10.50 20.18 -10.48
N MET A 118 -10.79 18.88 -10.36
CA MET A 118 -12.15 18.37 -10.13
C MET A 118 -12.70 18.85 -8.77
N ALA A 119 -11.86 18.89 -7.74
CA ALA A 119 -12.27 19.32 -6.40
C ALA A 119 -12.46 20.85 -6.23
N LEU A 120 -12.16 21.68 -7.25
CA LEU A 120 -12.20 23.14 -7.12
C LEU A 120 -13.60 23.71 -6.83
N ASP A 121 -14.66 23.02 -7.26
CA ASP A 121 -16.03 23.42 -6.97
C ASP A 121 -16.50 23.00 -5.56
N GLY A 122 -15.62 22.35 -4.78
CA GLY A 122 -15.90 21.86 -3.43
C GLY A 122 -16.61 20.51 -3.40
N SER A 123 -16.79 19.84 -4.53
CA SER A 123 -17.46 18.56 -4.64
C SER A 123 -16.74 17.62 -5.61
N ILE A 124 -16.99 16.31 -5.49
CA ILE A 124 -16.57 15.33 -6.50
C ILE A 124 -17.82 14.59 -6.94
N SER A 125 -18.19 14.81 -8.20
CA SER A 125 -19.35 14.19 -8.82
C SER A 125 -19.09 12.72 -9.18
N ARG A 126 -20.18 11.98 -9.43
CA ARG A 126 -20.09 10.59 -9.90
C ARG A 126 -19.35 10.46 -11.23
N VAL A 127 -19.47 11.45 -12.12
CA VAL A 127 -18.80 11.43 -13.43
C VAL A 127 -17.29 11.52 -13.24
N GLU A 128 -16.83 12.42 -12.36
CA GLU A 128 -15.41 12.56 -12.03
C GLU A 128 -14.86 11.30 -11.36
N GLY A 129 -15.62 10.70 -10.44
CA GLY A 129 -15.28 9.39 -9.86
C GLY A 129 -15.15 8.28 -10.90
N ILE A 130 -16.04 8.23 -11.89
CA ILE A 130 -15.96 7.26 -13.01
C ILE A 130 -14.71 7.52 -13.86
N VAL A 131 -14.39 8.78 -14.17
CA VAL A 131 -13.19 9.15 -14.94
C VAL A 131 -11.92 8.68 -14.20
N LEU A 132 -11.82 8.94 -12.90
CA LEU A 132 -10.70 8.49 -12.07
C LEU A 132 -10.61 6.97 -12.00
N PHE A 133 -11.74 6.28 -11.86
CA PHE A 133 -11.80 4.82 -11.85
C PHE A 133 -11.33 4.20 -13.18
N ILE A 134 -11.78 4.75 -14.32
CA ILE A 134 -11.30 4.34 -15.64
C ILE A 134 -9.79 4.58 -15.76
N GLY A 135 -9.29 5.69 -15.20
CA GLY A 135 -7.86 5.99 -15.11
C GLY A 135 -7.09 4.88 -14.39
N VAL A 136 -7.54 4.46 -13.20
CA VAL A 136 -6.92 3.36 -12.43
C VAL A 136 -6.94 2.05 -13.21
N VAL A 137 -8.07 1.67 -13.83
CA VAL A 137 -8.18 0.45 -14.63
C VAL A 137 -7.23 0.48 -15.83
N THR A 138 -7.16 1.62 -16.52
CA THR A 138 -6.29 1.82 -17.69
C THR A 138 -4.82 1.72 -17.29
N TYR A 139 -4.41 2.45 -16.25
CA TYR A 139 -3.04 2.44 -15.74
C TYR A 139 -2.62 1.03 -15.30
N THR A 140 -3.45 0.34 -14.52
CA THR A 140 -3.18 -1.03 -14.06
C THR A 140 -3.01 -2.00 -15.23
N THR A 141 -3.88 -1.89 -16.24
CA THR A 141 -3.80 -2.74 -17.44
C THR A 141 -2.52 -2.48 -18.24
N LEU A 142 -2.15 -1.22 -18.43
CA LEU A 142 -0.91 -0.85 -19.11
C LEU A 142 0.30 -1.38 -18.34
N LEU A 143 0.32 -1.22 -17.03
CA LEU A 143 1.41 -1.67 -16.16
C LEU A 143 1.62 -3.18 -16.25
N ILE A 144 0.53 -3.97 -16.19
CA ILE A 144 0.59 -5.42 -16.36
C ILE A 144 1.13 -5.79 -17.75
N ARG A 145 0.70 -5.08 -18.81
CA ARG A 145 1.17 -5.32 -20.18
C ARG A 145 2.65 -4.99 -20.35
N TYR A 146 3.11 -3.86 -19.82
CA TYR A 146 4.51 -3.45 -19.86
C TYR A 146 5.39 -4.43 -19.09
N GLY A 147 5.04 -4.77 -17.85
CA GLY A 147 5.82 -5.70 -17.03
C GLY A 147 5.88 -7.12 -17.61
N ARG A 148 4.81 -7.59 -18.27
CA ARG A 148 4.83 -8.87 -19.01
C ARG A 148 5.76 -8.84 -20.21
N ARG A 149 5.76 -7.75 -20.99
CA ARG A 149 6.65 -7.59 -22.14
C ARG A 149 8.12 -7.55 -21.72
N GLU A 150 8.43 -6.78 -20.68
CA GLU A 150 9.80 -6.68 -20.14
C GLU A 150 10.31 -8.03 -19.62
N THR A 151 9.47 -8.76 -18.89
CA THR A 151 9.81 -10.12 -18.41
C THR A 151 10.03 -11.08 -19.57
N ALA A 152 9.22 -11.01 -20.63
CA ALA A 152 9.37 -11.85 -21.82
C ALA A 152 10.67 -11.56 -22.59
N LEU A 153 11.02 -10.28 -22.75
CA LEU A 153 12.27 -9.86 -23.40
C LEU A 153 13.49 -10.31 -22.60
N ALA A 154 13.51 -10.07 -21.28
CA ALA A 154 14.62 -10.47 -20.41
C ALA A 154 14.84 -11.99 -20.40
N ARG A 155 13.76 -12.79 -20.46
CA ARG A 155 13.86 -14.26 -20.57
C ARG A 155 14.39 -14.71 -21.92
N ALA A 156 13.96 -14.07 -23.01
CA ALA A 156 14.46 -14.36 -24.35
C ALA A 156 15.96 -14.06 -24.47
N GLU A 157 16.42 -12.94 -23.92
CA GLU A 157 17.85 -12.58 -23.86
C GLU A 157 18.67 -13.54 -22.99
N ALA A 158 18.10 -14.01 -21.88
CA ALA A 158 18.77 -14.94 -20.97
C ALA A 158 18.79 -16.41 -21.46
N GLY A 159 18.14 -16.72 -22.59
CA GLY A 159 18.03 -18.09 -23.11
C GLY A 159 17.32 -19.07 -22.16
N ILE A 160 16.53 -18.55 -21.22
CA ILE A 160 15.80 -19.35 -20.23
C ILE A 160 14.50 -19.82 -20.89
N GLU A 161 14.41 -21.11 -21.23
CA GLU A 161 13.14 -21.72 -21.63
C GLU A 161 12.10 -21.49 -20.53
N SER A 162 10.91 -21.05 -20.94
CA SER A 162 9.84 -20.74 -20.01
C SER A 162 9.48 -21.99 -19.22
N ALA A 163 9.86 -22.04 -17.93
CA ALA A 163 9.19 -22.93 -17.01
C ALA A 163 7.68 -22.63 -17.14
N PRO A 164 6.84 -23.63 -17.43
CA PRO A 164 5.42 -23.39 -17.60
C PRO A 164 4.89 -22.71 -16.34
N PRO A 165 3.94 -21.75 -16.45
CA PRO A 165 3.25 -21.23 -15.29
C PRO A 165 2.69 -22.42 -14.52
N GLY A 166 3.24 -22.64 -13.32
CA GLY A 166 3.19 -23.95 -12.69
C GLY A 166 3.92 -23.89 -11.36
N GLY A 167 3.14 -23.88 -10.29
CA GLY A 167 3.58 -23.74 -8.92
C GLY A 167 2.35 -23.66 -8.02
N PRO A 168 2.48 -23.78 -6.69
CA PRO A 168 1.35 -23.74 -5.77
C PRO A 168 0.84 -22.30 -5.64
N TRP A 169 0.25 -21.74 -6.70
CA TRP A 169 -0.25 -20.36 -6.76
C TRP A 169 -1.27 -20.10 -5.65
N VAL A 170 -2.08 -21.10 -5.28
CA VAL A 170 -3.01 -21.03 -4.14
C VAL A 170 -2.25 -20.83 -2.83
N ALA A 171 -1.17 -21.58 -2.59
CA ALA A 171 -0.35 -21.41 -1.40
C ALA A 171 0.36 -20.05 -1.38
N ASN A 172 0.84 -19.58 -2.54
CA ASN A 172 1.47 -18.26 -2.66
C ASN A 172 0.45 -17.13 -2.46
N ALA A 173 -0.77 -17.27 -2.98
CA ALA A 173 -1.87 -16.35 -2.74
C ALA A 173 -2.31 -16.37 -1.26
N ALA A 174 -2.33 -17.54 -0.64
CA ALA A 174 -2.58 -17.67 0.80
C ALA A 174 -1.48 -16.98 1.62
N LEU A 175 -0.20 -17.11 1.24
CA LEU A 175 0.90 -16.38 1.89
C LEU A 175 0.72 -14.86 1.81
N VAL A 176 0.32 -14.35 0.64
CA VAL A 176 -0.03 -12.93 0.46
C VAL A 176 -1.19 -12.54 1.36
N ALA A 177 -2.27 -13.32 1.37
CA ALA A 177 -3.46 -13.04 2.17
C ALA A 177 -3.17 -13.08 3.68
N VAL A 178 -2.41 -14.07 4.14
CA VAL A 178 -1.96 -14.15 5.55
C VAL A 178 -1.05 -12.97 5.87
N GLY A 179 -0.11 -12.62 5.00
CA GLY A 179 0.76 -11.45 5.18
C GLY A 179 -0.04 -10.17 5.37
N LEU A 180 -1.03 -9.92 4.48
CA LEU A 180 -1.95 -8.78 4.60
C LEU A 180 -2.76 -8.83 5.89
N GLY A 181 -3.31 -9.99 6.26
CA GLY A 181 -4.08 -10.15 7.49
C GLY A 181 -3.25 -9.86 8.74
N LEU A 182 -1.99 -10.29 8.78
CA LEU A 182 -1.06 -9.99 9.87
C LEU A 182 -0.69 -8.51 9.92
N LEU A 183 -0.52 -7.84 8.77
CA LEU A 183 -0.26 -6.40 8.72
C LEU A 183 -1.44 -5.61 9.28
N VAL A 184 -2.67 -5.94 8.87
CA VAL A 184 -3.89 -5.27 9.36
C VAL A 184 -4.07 -5.51 10.86
N LEU A 185 -3.93 -6.75 11.32
CA LEU A 185 -4.05 -7.09 12.74
C LEU A 185 -2.95 -6.42 13.58
N GLY A 186 -1.71 -6.46 13.08
CA GLY A 186 -0.56 -5.85 13.71
C GLY A 186 -0.68 -4.34 13.84
N SER A 187 -1.11 -3.66 12.76
CA SER A 187 -1.46 -2.24 12.77
C SER A 187 -2.54 -1.95 13.82
N TRP A 188 -3.63 -2.72 13.83
CA TRP A 188 -4.73 -2.50 14.77
C TRP A 188 -4.27 -2.62 16.24
N TRP A 189 -3.48 -3.64 16.59
CA TRP A 189 -2.94 -3.78 17.95
C TRP A 189 -1.92 -2.70 18.31
N LEU A 190 -1.05 -2.33 17.37
CA LEU A 190 -0.08 -1.26 17.58
C LEU A 190 -0.77 0.08 17.84
N VAL A 191 -1.77 0.44 17.03
CA VAL A 191 -2.51 1.70 17.14
C VAL A 191 -3.29 1.77 18.45
N ASN A 192 -4.09 0.75 18.77
CA ASN A 192 -4.84 0.74 20.02
C ASN A 192 -3.92 0.75 21.25
N GLY A 193 -2.79 0.04 21.16
CA GLY A 193 -1.75 0.07 22.20
C GLY A 193 -1.18 1.47 22.39
N ALA A 194 -0.80 2.14 21.29
CA ALA A 194 -0.25 3.48 21.29
C ALA A 194 -1.25 4.53 21.80
N VAL A 195 -2.52 4.44 21.38
CA VAL A 195 -3.62 5.28 21.87
C VAL A 195 -3.76 5.13 23.38
N ALA A 196 -3.87 3.91 23.88
CA ALA A 196 -4.04 3.65 25.32
C ALA A 196 -2.84 4.12 26.16
N ILE A 197 -1.61 3.98 25.65
CA ILE A 197 -0.40 4.51 26.29
C ILE A 197 -0.46 6.05 26.31
N ALA A 198 -0.77 6.69 25.18
CA ALA A 198 -0.83 8.14 25.08
C ALA A 198 -1.91 8.74 26.00
N THR A 199 -3.09 8.13 26.07
CA THR A 199 -4.16 8.54 27.00
C THR A 199 -3.71 8.39 28.46
N ALA A 200 -3.01 7.31 28.80
CA ALA A 200 -2.47 7.11 30.15
C ALA A 200 -1.41 8.15 30.54
N LEU A 201 -0.68 8.69 29.55
CA LEU A 201 0.28 9.78 29.72
C LEU A 201 -0.38 11.17 29.74
N GLY A 202 -1.71 11.25 29.65
CA GLY A 202 -2.46 12.52 29.65
C GLY A 202 -2.40 13.28 28.34
N VAL A 203 -2.01 12.64 27.23
CA VAL A 203 -2.05 13.25 25.90
C VAL A 203 -3.51 13.41 25.46
N SER A 204 -3.85 14.57 24.90
CA SER A 204 -5.22 14.86 24.46
C SER A 204 -5.64 13.98 23.28
N GLU A 205 -6.92 13.63 23.23
CA GLU A 205 -7.51 12.84 22.13
C GLU A 205 -7.28 13.48 20.76
N LEU A 206 -7.27 14.81 20.69
CA LEU A 206 -6.97 15.56 19.47
C LEU A 206 -5.56 15.27 18.96
N ILE A 207 -4.55 15.31 19.85
CA ILE A 207 -3.16 15.04 19.47
C ILE A 207 -3.02 13.58 19.05
N ILE A 208 -3.65 12.65 19.79
CA ILE A 208 -3.63 11.22 19.48
C ILE A 208 -4.24 10.96 18.09
N GLY A 209 -5.39 11.55 17.79
CA GLY A 209 -6.07 11.40 16.51
C GLY A 209 -5.26 11.95 15.33
N LEU A 210 -4.69 13.15 15.49
CA LEU A 210 -3.90 13.81 14.44
C LEU A 210 -2.52 13.17 14.21
N THR A 211 -2.03 12.35 15.14
CA THR A 211 -0.68 11.75 15.06
C THR A 211 -0.73 10.22 15.03
N VAL A 212 -1.03 9.60 16.16
CA VAL A 212 -0.96 8.14 16.36
C VAL A 212 -1.90 7.39 15.42
N VAL A 213 -3.15 7.85 15.31
CA VAL A 213 -4.15 7.18 14.46
C VAL A 213 -3.84 7.39 12.99
N ALA A 214 -3.49 8.62 12.59
CA ALA A 214 -3.13 8.97 11.22
C ALA A 214 -1.91 8.19 10.71
N VAL A 215 -0.87 8.04 11.55
CA VAL A 215 0.32 7.24 11.21
C VAL A 215 0.00 5.74 11.28
N GLY A 216 -0.92 5.36 12.15
CA GLY A 216 -1.36 4.01 12.41
C GLY A 216 -1.99 3.28 11.23
N THR A 217 -2.87 3.96 10.50
CA THR A 217 -3.54 3.38 9.31
C THR A 217 -2.53 3.04 8.23
N SER A 218 -1.46 3.82 8.11
CA SER A 218 -0.38 3.58 7.14
C SER A 218 0.74 2.65 7.66
N MET A 219 0.55 1.98 8.80
CA MET A 219 1.52 1.01 9.32
C MET A 219 1.80 -0.17 8.37
N PRO A 220 0.80 -0.75 7.65
CA PRO A 220 1.06 -1.77 6.65
C PRO A 220 2.03 -1.31 5.56
N GLU A 221 1.84 -0.10 5.04
CA GLU A 221 2.68 0.55 4.04
C GLU A 221 4.09 0.81 4.58
N ILE A 222 4.20 1.31 5.82
CA ILE A 222 5.50 1.55 6.47
C ILE A 222 6.26 0.24 6.61
N ALA A 223 5.64 -0.78 7.20
CA ALA A 223 6.28 -2.06 7.44
C ALA A 223 6.73 -2.73 6.13
N THR A 224 5.88 -2.71 5.11
CA THR A 224 6.19 -3.30 3.80
C THR A 224 7.27 -2.53 3.05
N SER A 225 7.22 -1.19 3.06
CA SER A 225 8.19 -0.34 2.36
C SER A 225 9.58 -0.42 2.97
N VAL A 226 9.68 -0.38 4.31
CA VAL A 226 10.96 -0.52 5.02
C VAL A 226 11.54 -1.92 4.83
N LEU A 227 10.72 -2.97 4.92
CA LEU A 227 11.22 -4.33 4.71
C LEU A 227 11.66 -4.56 3.26
N ALA A 228 10.95 -3.97 2.29
CA ALA A 228 11.33 -4.04 0.89
C ALA A 228 12.61 -3.25 0.59
N SER A 229 12.89 -2.15 1.30
CA SER A 229 14.07 -1.31 1.04
C SER A 229 15.39 -1.90 1.58
N ILE A 230 15.31 -2.79 2.56
CA ILE A 230 16.48 -3.45 3.19
C ILE A 230 16.91 -4.71 2.39
N ARG A 231 16.18 -5.10 1.36
CA ARG A 231 16.44 -6.29 0.54
C ARG A 231 17.01 -5.96 -0.83
#